data_AF-A0A257LW48-F1
#
_entry.id   AF-A0A257LW48-F1
#
_cell.length_a   1.000
_cell.length_b   1.000
_cell.length_c   1.000
_cell.angle_alpha   90.00
_cell.angle_beta   90.00
_cell.angle_gamma   90.00
#
_symmetry.space_group_name_H-M   'P 1'
#
loop_
_entity.id
_entity.type
_entity.pdbx_description
1 polymer ?
#
loop_
_entity_poly.entity_id
_entity_poly.type
_entity_poly.pdbx_seq_one_letter_code
_entity_poly.pdbx_strand_id
1 'polypeptide(L)'
;PAWPANTGKTAAMFEWSCDQIHSKVQANSTADFGYNSGWFGIILLSNPDWNQTTGANPFRNSINKLRTRCESYINGRVLEPVEAFYWNGTDVVANPAYVSPGLENWDVCTSAMFLALYRSKTADTTTNAVVQRAAEAVAHRIQHWTQYDDPGIPHVIGGGVGRMGHGGVHGDYSHYNGTGALNIINAHALPALALLKNAGANMSTNLGLSVNAFTYNPGLVQPTIEQKFRICWDYVKAATTTSGGGDDGNVGYVGTQSGWDSAGRTPGCFAGWNLYGMAANADDTTRAAKQADYFTRRWYRQQHAHAYTLGGVVLSQLAMPFLDDRQERFFQENTRLYPALARKPDGSIAYFPGRQNNGGDSYLDNANVALINSAMPVAIRTGNLPGFPAPDPARIHAWMRSPINSWPAIEARRVVLTGGLSHSLDLDITDVNGTVLAPATYSANWTHVSGPSVVTFGSPALADTSVTLSQAGTYRVNLQVTRGAYVLNEPYDLVVSTTTPPADVAPYLVAQPADQTVDQGSSVTFTLNAQGTAPLIYQWRRNGVALGLPTTSPSLTLDSVAAGSAGTYDCVISN
;
A
#
# COMPACT_ATOMS: atom_id res chain seq x y z
N PRO A 1 10.86 -9.24 -8.12
CA PRO A 1 10.83 -8.07 -7.22
C PRO A 1 9.40 -7.61 -6.94
N ALA A 2 9.12 -7.19 -5.69
CA ALA A 2 7.91 -6.45 -5.29
C ALA A 2 7.91 -4.98 -5.74
N TRP A 3 9.13 -4.53 -6.01
CA TRP A 3 9.50 -3.17 -6.30
C TRP A 3 10.64 -3.22 -7.32
N PRO A 4 10.63 -2.34 -8.33
CA PRO A 4 9.68 -1.24 -8.48
C PRO A 4 8.27 -1.66 -8.83
N ALA A 5 7.31 -0.91 -8.29
CA ALA A 5 5.89 -1.12 -8.54
C ALA A 5 5.55 -1.13 -10.03
N ASN A 6 6.38 -0.50 -10.87
CA ASN A 6 6.22 -0.47 -12.31
C ASN A 6 7.33 -1.21 -13.08
N THR A 7 7.67 -2.44 -12.68
CA THR A 7 8.63 -3.26 -13.45
C THR A 7 8.14 -4.65 -13.78
N GLY A 8 8.45 -5.08 -15.00
CA GLY A 8 8.16 -6.43 -15.49
C GLY A 8 6.71 -6.83 -15.26
N LYS A 9 6.50 -7.75 -14.32
CA LYS A 9 5.18 -8.37 -14.05
C LYS A 9 4.16 -7.38 -13.49
N THR A 10 4.54 -6.43 -12.64
CA THR A 10 3.58 -5.51 -12.00
C THR A 10 3.11 -4.42 -12.96
N ALA A 11 4.01 -3.95 -13.85
CA ALA A 11 3.64 -3.06 -14.95
C ALA A 11 2.62 -3.74 -15.89
N ALA A 12 2.91 -4.98 -16.30
CA ALA A 12 1.99 -5.76 -17.14
C ALA A 12 0.61 -5.99 -16.48
N MET A 13 0.58 -6.22 -15.16
CA MET A 13 -0.68 -6.32 -14.41
C MET A 13 -1.45 -5.00 -14.38
N PHE A 14 -0.76 -3.87 -14.21
CA PHE A 14 -1.38 -2.56 -14.23
C PHE A 14 -2.00 -2.24 -15.59
N GLU A 15 -1.25 -2.47 -16.68
CA GLU A 15 -1.76 -2.27 -18.04
C GLU A 15 -2.96 -3.18 -18.33
N TRP A 16 -2.85 -4.47 -18.02
CA TRP A 16 -3.98 -5.40 -18.17
C TRP A 16 -5.22 -4.92 -17.38
N SER A 17 -5.01 -4.41 -16.15
CA SER A 17 -6.11 -3.89 -15.34
C SER A 17 -6.74 -2.65 -15.98
N CYS A 18 -5.93 -1.74 -16.55
CA CYS A 18 -6.41 -0.57 -17.27
C CYS A 18 -7.24 -0.97 -18.50
N ASP A 19 -6.80 -1.96 -19.27
CA ASP A 19 -7.52 -2.49 -20.43
C ASP A 19 -8.88 -3.09 -20.03
N GLN A 20 -8.92 -3.89 -18.95
CA GLN A 20 -10.17 -4.47 -18.47
C GLN A 20 -11.15 -3.41 -17.95
N ILE A 21 -10.64 -2.41 -17.21
CA ILE A 21 -11.46 -1.29 -16.74
C ILE A 21 -11.99 -0.50 -17.94
N HIS A 22 -11.14 -0.19 -18.92
CA HIS A 22 -11.53 0.51 -20.13
C HIS A 22 -12.65 -0.23 -20.87
N SER A 23 -12.48 -1.52 -21.12
CA SER A 23 -13.47 -2.38 -21.77
C SER A 23 -14.81 -2.38 -21.04
N LYS A 24 -14.79 -2.54 -19.70
CA LYS A 24 -16.00 -2.47 -18.86
C LYS A 24 -16.72 -1.12 -19.00
N VAL A 25 -15.99 -0.02 -18.92
CA VAL A 25 -16.54 1.34 -19.02
C VAL A 25 -17.14 1.61 -20.40
N GLN A 26 -16.52 1.11 -21.47
CA GLN A 26 -17.06 1.22 -22.82
C GLN A 26 -18.38 0.43 -22.95
N ALA A 27 -18.43 -0.79 -22.42
CA ALA A 27 -19.60 -1.66 -22.49
C ALA A 27 -20.81 -1.18 -21.65
N ASN A 28 -20.59 -0.48 -20.54
CA ASN A 28 -21.66 0.03 -19.67
C ASN A 28 -22.12 1.43 -20.12
N SER A 29 -23.38 1.62 -20.50
CA SER A 29 -23.88 2.91 -21.04
C SER A 29 -23.73 4.10 -20.10
N THR A 30 -23.86 3.92 -18.79
CA THR A 30 -23.78 5.00 -17.78
C THR A 30 -22.40 5.12 -17.13
N ALA A 31 -21.54 4.11 -17.33
CA ALA A 31 -20.30 3.92 -16.56
C ALA A 31 -20.52 3.90 -15.04
N ASP A 32 -21.72 3.49 -14.60
CA ASP A 32 -22.04 3.36 -13.19
C ASP A 32 -21.66 1.97 -12.68
N PHE A 33 -20.61 1.92 -11.86
CA PHE A 33 -20.12 0.72 -11.17
C PHE A 33 -20.24 0.87 -9.65
N GLY A 34 -21.13 1.76 -9.18
CA GLY A 34 -21.28 2.11 -7.77
C GLY A 34 -19.96 2.61 -7.18
N TYR A 35 -19.58 2.05 -6.04
CA TYR A 35 -18.38 2.39 -5.25
C TYR A 35 -17.06 2.26 -6.02
N ASN A 36 -17.04 1.49 -7.11
CA ASN A 36 -15.84 1.27 -7.93
C ASN A 36 -15.57 2.39 -8.93
N SER A 37 -16.59 3.21 -9.25
CA SER A 37 -16.54 4.15 -10.37
C SER A 37 -15.42 5.19 -10.19
N GLY A 38 -15.30 5.78 -9.00
CA GLY A 38 -14.22 6.70 -8.68
C GLY A 38 -12.84 6.04 -8.77
N TRP A 39 -12.69 4.82 -8.25
CA TRP A 39 -11.42 4.08 -8.31
C TRP A 39 -10.99 3.75 -9.73
N PHE A 40 -11.91 3.30 -10.59
CA PHE A 40 -11.65 3.09 -12.01
C PHE A 40 -11.16 4.37 -12.68
N GLY A 41 -11.78 5.50 -12.34
CA GLY A 41 -11.36 6.81 -12.84
C GLY A 41 -9.93 7.15 -12.43
N ILE A 42 -9.59 6.97 -11.15
CA ILE A 42 -8.25 7.22 -10.60
C ILE A 42 -7.19 6.33 -11.27
N ILE A 43 -7.48 5.05 -11.44
CA ILE A 43 -6.57 4.08 -12.07
C ILE A 43 -6.29 4.48 -13.52
N LEU A 44 -7.33 4.67 -14.34
CA LEU A 44 -7.15 5.07 -15.74
C LEU A 44 -6.45 6.44 -15.85
N LEU A 45 -6.77 7.37 -14.96
CA LEU A 45 -6.15 8.69 -14.93
C LEU A 45 -4.66 8.63 -14.57
N SER A 46 -4.21 7.62 -13.82
CA SER A 46 -2.78 7.43 -13.49
C SER A 46 -1.95 6.85 -14.62
N ASN A 47 -2.59 6.19 -15.60
CA ASN A 47 -1.90 5.57 -16.73
C ASN A 47 -1.17 6.66 -17.56
N PRO A 48 0.06 6.44 -18.05
CA PRO A 48 0.75 7.39 -18.92
C PRO A 48 -0.06 7.82 -20.15
N ASP A 49 -0.86 6.91 -20.69
CA ASP A 49 -1.69 7.09 -21.88
C ASP A 49 -3.09 7.64 -21.59
N TRP A 50 -3.34 8.14 -20.37
CA TRP A 50 -4.64 8.66 -19.93
C TRP A 50 -5.28 9.67 -20.89
N ASN A 51 -4.48 10.44 -21.63
CA ASN A 51 -4.98 11.49 -22.52
C ASN A 51 -5.16 11.05 -23.98
N GLN A 52 -4.86 9.78 -24.31
CA GLN A 52 -5.07 9.28 -25.67
C GLN A 52 -6.56 9.20 -26.00
N THR A 53 -6.94 9.76 -27.15
CA THR A 53 -8.32 9.81 -27.66
C THR A 53 -8.55 8.90 -28.87
N THR A 54 -7.48 8.34 -29.44
CA THR A 54 -7.49 7.41 -30.58
C THR A 54 -6.47 6.29 -30.32
N GLY A 55 -6.51 5.22 -31.12
CA GLY A 55 -5.64 4.06 -30.95
C GLY A 55 -6.34 2.88 -30.26
N ALA A 56 -5.56 1.89 -29.84
CA ALA A 56 -6.09 0.65 -29.28
C ALA A 56 -6.80 0.86 -27.93
N ASN A 57 -6.32 1.80 -27.11
CA ASN A 57 -6.82 2.08 -25.77
C ASN A 57 -7.01 3.59 -25.52
N PRO A 58 -8.07 4.22 -26.07
CA PRO A 58 -8.32 5.66 -25.86
C PRO A 58 -8.89 5.92 -24.46
N PHE A 59 -8.06 5.78 -23.43
CA PHE A 59 -8.47 5.88 -22.02
C PHE A 59 -9.18 7.19 -21.69
N ARG A 60 -8.89 8.28 -22.42
CA ARG A 60 -9.56 9.57 -22.24
C ARG A 60 -11.08 9.48 -22.35
N ASN A 61 -11.59 8.65 -23.25
CA ASN A 61 -13.03 8.47 -23.45
C ASN A 61 -13.70 7.82 -22.24
N SER A 62 -13.07 6.77 -21.68
CA SER A 62 -13.56 6.12 -20.46
C SER A 62 -13.44 7.03 -19.23
N ILE A 63 -12.34 7.78 -19.12
CA ILE A 63 -12.15 8.77 -18.04
C ILE A 63 -13.25 9.83 -18.08
N ASN A 64 -13.55 10.40 -19.25
CA ASN A 64 -14.61 11.40 -19.39
C ASN A 64 -16.00 10.83 -19.04
N LYS A 65 -16.28 9.57 -19.42
CA LYS A 65 -17.55 8.91 -19.10
C LYS A 65 -17.71 8.69 -17.59
N LEU A 66 -16.65 8.22 -16.92
CA LEU A 66 -16.59 8.11 -15.46
C LEU A 66 -16.70 9.48 -14.79
N ARG A 67 -16.11 10.53 -15.38
CA ARG A 67 -16.22 11.92 -14.91
C ARG A 67 -17.67 12.33 -14.89
N THR A 68 -18.38 12.23 -16.01
CA THR A 68 -19.81 12.55 -16.11
C THR A 68 -20.65 11.79 -15.10
N ARG A 69 -20.38 10.48 -14.92
CA ARG A 69 -21.07 9.67 -13.90
C ARG A 69 -20.83 10.22 -12.49
N CYS A 70 -19.58 10.49 -12.12
CA CYS A 70 -19.24 10.99 -10.78
C CYS A 70 -19.81 12.40 -10.55
N GLU A 71 -19.80 13.25 -11.58
CA GLU A 71 -20.41 14.58 -11.52
C GLU A 71 -21.92 14.48 -11.26
N SER A 72 -22.62 13.66 -12.03
CA SER A 72 -24.05 13.42 -11.84
C SER A 72 -24.35 12.86 -10.45
N TYR A 73 -23.52 11.94 -9.96
CA TYR A 73 -23.68 11.33 -8.65
C TYR A 73 -23.56 12.36 -7.52
N ILE A 74 -22.51 13.20 -7.53
CA ILE A 74 -22.28 14.28 -6.56
C ILE A 74 -23.38 15.35 -6.64
N ASN A 75 -23.79 15.75 -7.84
CA ASN A 75 -24.86 16.73 -8.03
C ASN A 75 -26.20 16.25 -7.47
N GLY A 76 -26.46 14.94 -7.51
CA GLY A 76 -27.65 14.34 -6.91
C GLY A 76 -27.62 14.16 -5.39
N ARG A 77 -26.51 14.47 -4.70
CA ARG A 77 -26.43 14.29 -3.24
C ARG A 77 -27.05 15.46 -2.48
N VAL A 78 -27.68 15.14 -1.36
CA VAL A 78 -28.11 16.13 -0.37
C VAL A 78 -26.88 16.69 0.36
N LEU A 79 -26.87 18.02 0.56
CA LEU A 79 -25.86 18.71 1.36
C LEU A 79 -26.33 18.86 2.81
N GLU A 80 -27.61 19.19 3.03
CA GLU A 80 -28.23 19.28 4.35
C GLU A 80 -29.77 19.15 4.26
N PRO A 81 -30.44 18.59 5.29
CA PRO A 81 -29.87 17.74 6.33
C PRO A 81 -29.42 16.39 5.75
N VAL A 82 -28.30 15.87 6.22
CA VAL A 82 -27.72 14.57 5.80
C VAL A 82 -28.10 13.43 6.76
N GLU A 83 -28.86 13.78 7.79
CA GLU A 83 -29.35 12.90 8.84
C GLU A 83 -30.64 12.17 8.42
N ALA A 84 -30.88 10.98 8.99
CA ALA A 84 -32.11 10.21 8.78
C ALA A 84 -33.35 10.92 9.30
N PHE A 85 -33.16 11.79 10.30
CA PHE A 85 -34.19 12.60 10.92
C PHE A 85 -33.68 14.02 11.11
N TYR A 86 -34.56 14.99 11.00
CA TYR A 86 -34.25 16.39 11.24
C TYR A 86 -35.37 17.08 12.01
N TRP A 87 -35.03 18.17 12.71
CA TRP A 87 -36.02 19.02 13.36
C TRP A 87 -36.61 19.98 12.33
N ASN A 88 -37.93 19.91 12.10
CA ASN A 88 -38.59 20.80 11.14
C ASN A 88 -39.03 22.15 11.74
N GLY A 89 -38.64 22.44 12.99
CA GLY A 89 -39.12 23.60 13.76
C GLY A 89 -40.16 23.23 14.83
N THR A 90 -40.84 22.10 14.69
CA THR A 90 -41.94 21.67 15.58
C THR A 90 -41.89 20.21 16.02
N ASP A 91 -41.30 19.33 15.21
CA ASP A 91 -41.20 17.89 15.49
C ASP A 91 -39.93 17.28 14.85
N VAL A 92 -39.56 16.08 15.31
CA VAL A 92 -38.54 15.23 14.70
C VAL A 92 -39.18 14.45 13.56
N VAL A 93 -38.80 14.76 12.33
CA VAL A 93 -39.37 14.12 11.15
C VAL A 93 -38.33 13.35 10.37
N ALA A 94 -38.75 12.25 9.75
CA ALA A 94 -37.91 11.48 8.84
C ALA A 94 -37.50 12.36 7.65
N ASN A 95 -36.24 12.29 7.26
CA ASN A 95 -35.74 12.97 6.08
C ASN A 95 -36.08 12.14 4.83
N PRO A 96 -37.01 12.57 3.96
CA PRO A 96 -37.40 11.81 2.78
C PRO A 96 -36.28 11.74 1.73
N ALA A 97 -35.26 12.59 1.86
CA ALA A 97 -34.09 12.62 1.00
C ALA A 97 -32.89 11.85 1.59
N TYR A 98 -33.06 11.20 2.75
CA TYR A 98 -32.04 10.34 3.34
C TYR A 98 -31.80 9.10 2.49
N VAL A 99 -30.54 8.83 2.19
CA VAL A 99 -30.07 7.62 1.53
C VAL A 99 -29.15 6.88 2.51
N SER A 100 -29.22 5.54 2.55
CA SER A 100 -28.42 4.73 3.47
C SER A 100 -26.93 5.12 3.40
N PRO A 101 -26.35 5.65 4.50
CA PRO A 101 -25.22 6.56 4.40
C PRO A 101 -23.84 5.91 4.50
N GLY A 102 -23.73 4.69 5.04
CA GLY A 102 -22.45 3.96 5.04
C GLY A 102 -21.99 3.69 3.61
N LEU A 103 -22.88 3.12 2.81
CA LEU A 103 -22.59 2.81 1.42
C LEU A 103 -22.52 4.08 0.55
N GLU A 104 -23.40 5.05 0.78
CA GLU A 104 -23.38 6.31 0.04
C GLU A 104 -22.05 7.08 0.21
N ASN A 105 -21.53 7.16 1.44
CA ASN A 105 -20.31 7.94 1.72
C ASN A 105 -19.07 7.38 1.01
N TRP A 106 -19.04 6.07 0.76
CA TRP A 106 -17.94 5.44 0.04
C TRP A 106 -17.87 5.93 -1.41
N ASP A 107 -19.01 5.96 -2.08
CA ASP A 107 -19.12 6.45 -3.45
C ASP A 107 -18.90 7.97 -3.51
N VAL A 108 -19.43 8.73 -2.54
CA VAL A 108 -19.20 10.18 -2.47
C VAL A 108 -17.71 10.49 -2.35
N CYS A 109 -17.01 9.84 -1.41
CA CYS A 109 -15.58 10.10 -1.20
C CYS A 109 -14.74 9.66 -2.40
N THR A 110 -15.04 8.50 -3.01
CA THR A 110 -14.26 7.99 -4.14
C THR A 110 -14.52 8.78 -5.42
N SER A 111 -15.77 9.15 -5.69
CA SER A 111 -16.14 10.09 -6.75
C SER A 111 -15.48 11.44 -6.55
N ALA A 112 -15.47 11.97 -5.32
CA ALA A 112 -14.81 13.24 -4.98
C ALA A 112 -13.30 13.19 -5.20
N MET A 113 -12.62 12.14 -4.74
CA MET A 113 -11.17 11.94 -4.98
C MET A 113 -10.87 11.90 -6.48
N PHE A 114 -11.66 11.17 -7.26
CA PHE A 114 -11.48 11.11 -8.71
C PHE A 114 -11.69 12.47 -9.38
N LEU A 115 -12.77 13.19 -9.06
CA LEU A 115 -13.06 14.51 -9.63
C LEU A 115 -11.98 15.53 -9.29
N ALA A 116 -11.46 15.48 -8.05
CA ALA A 116 -10.34 16.31 -7.63
C ALA A 116 -9.07 16.02 -8.45
N LEU A 117 -8.68 14.74 -8.54
CA LEU A 117 -7.52 14.33 -9.32
C LEU A 117 -7.67 14.64 -10.81
N TYR A 118 -8.86 14.42 -11.38
CA TYR A 118 -9.19 14.80 -12.75
C TYR A 118 -9.00 16.31 -12.95
N ARG A 119 -9.56 17.14 -12.06
CA ARG A 119 -9.45 18.60 -12.13
C ARG A 119 -7.99 19.06 -12.09
N SER A 120 -7.22 18.53 -11.13
CA SER A 120 -5.82 18.89 -10.94
C SER A 120 -4.95 18.43 -12.11
N LYS A 121 -5.20 17.23 -12.66
CA LYS A 121 -4.37 16.66 -13.73
C LYS A 121 -4.69 17.24 -15.11
N THR A 122 -5.97 17.45 -15.42
CA THR A 122 -6.42 17.91 -16.75
C THR A 122 -6.46 19.43 -16.89
N ALA A 123 -6.38 20.16 -15.78
CA ALA A 123 -6.62 21.59 -15.70
C ALA A 123 -8.04 22.03 -16.16
N ASP A 124 -9.00 21.11 -16.31
CA ASP A 124 -10.36 21.36 -16.79
C ASP A 124 -11.22 22.14 -15.77
N THR A 125 -11.37 23.45 -15.99
CA THR A 125 -12.13 24.35 -15.10
C THR A 125 -13.63 24.10 -15.09
N THR A 126 -14.17 23.32 -16.04
CA THR A 126 -15.61 23.01 -16.07
C THR A 126 -16.06 22.20 -14.85
N THR A 127 -15.11 21.53 -14.19
CA THR A 127 -15.37 20.75 -12.97
C THR A 127 -15.22 21.57 -11.68
N ASN A 128 -14.93 22.89 -11.74
CA ASN A 128 -14.75 23.71 -10.53
C ASN A 128 -15.99 23.65 -9.61
N ALA A 129 -17.19 23.78 -10.18
CA ALA A 129 -18.43 23.80 -9.40
C ALA A 129 -18.69 22.45 -8.71
N VAL A 130 -18.45 21.33 -9.40
CA VAL A 130 -18.67 20.00 -8.83
C VAL A 130 -17.59 19.59 -7.83
N VAL A 131 -16.35 20.08 -8.00
CA VAL A 131 -15.28 19.96 -7.00
C VAL A 131 -15.66 20.72 -5.72
N GLN A 132 -16.16 21.96 -5.84
CA GLN A 132 -16.65 22.70 -4.67
C GLN A 132 -17.81 21.98 -3.99
N ARG A 133 -18.80 21.53 -4.76
CA ARG A 133 -19.95 20.76 -4.23
C ARG A 133 -19.51 19.48 -3.53
N ALA A 134 -18.54 18.76 -4.08
CA ALA A 134 -18.01 17.55 -3.45
C ALA A 134 -17.35 17.87 -2.10
N ALA A 135 -16.62 18.99 -1.98
CA ALA A 135 -16.04 19.42 -0.71
C ALA A 135 -17.10 19.75 0.34
N GLU A 136 -18.16 20.45 -0.05
CA GLU A 136 -19.32 20.70 0.81
C GLU A 136 -19.97 19.38 1.23
N ALA A 137 -20.25 18.47 0.27
CA ALA A 137 -20.91 17.19 0.54
C ALA A 137 -20.13 16.31 1.52
N VAL A 138 -18.81 16.24 1.38
CA VAL A 138 -17.95 15.47 2.30
C VAL A 138 -17.85 16.17 3.66
N ALA A 139 -17.78 17.51 3.70
CA ALA A 139 -17.68 18.25 4.96
C ALA A 139 -18.97 18.25 5.79
N HIS A 140 -20.14 18.27 5.15
CA HIS A 140 -21.42 18.12 5.85
C HIS A 140 -21.57 16.74 6.52
N ARG A 141 -20.86 15.72 6.03
CA ARG A 141 -20.83 14.36 6.62
C ARG A 141 -19.91 14.26 7.85
N ILE A 142 -19.12 15.29 8.15
CA ILE A 142 -18.36 15.40 9.41
C ILE A 142 -19.25 16.07 10.45
N GLN A 143 -19.55 15.39 11.56
CA GLN A 143 -20.34 15.96 12.66
C GLN A 143 -19.46 16.86 13.53
N HIS A 144 -20.00 17.98 14.00
CA HIS A 144 -19.31 18.94 14.89
C HIS A 144 -20.17 19.39 16.06
N TRP A 145 -21.32 18.74 16.30
CA TRP A 145 -22.24 19.06 17.38
C TRP A 145 -22.84 17.77 17.97
N THR A 146 -23.44 17.88 19.16
CA THR A 146 -24.00 16.75 19.94
C THR A 146 -25.49 16.54 19.63
N GLN A 147 -25.89 15.33 19.24
CA GLN A 147 -27.30 14.95 18.97
C GLN A 147 -28.06 14.51 20.25
N TYR A 148 -29.41 14.59 20.22
CA TYR A 148 -30.32 14.14 21.29
C TYR A 148 -30.44 12.60 21.37
N ASP A 149 -30.91 12.12 22.53
CA ASP A 149 -31.18 10.73 22.90
C ASP A 149 -32.22 10.06 21.98
N ASP A 150 -31.83 8.93 21.37
CA ASP A 150 -32.75 8.08 20.61
C ASP A 150 -33.59 7.23 21.60
N PRO A 151 -34.93 7.33 21.62
CA PRO A 151 -35.75 6.58 22.57
C PRO A 151 -35.78 5.09 22.19
N GLY A 152 -34.83 4.33 22.75
CA GLY A 152 -34.72 2.88 22.56
C GLY A 152 -33.30 2.32 22.58
N ILE A 153 -32.28 3.17 22.55
CA ILE A 153 -30.87 2.75 22.58
C ILE A 153 -30.23 3.26 23.88
N PRO A 154 -29.80 2.38 24.81
CA PRO A 154 -29.10 2.82 26.01
C PRO A 154 -27.72 3.36 25.61
N HIS A 155 -27.55 4.68 25.66
CA HIS A 155 -26.25 5.33 25.48
C HIS A 155 -25.90 6.27 26.64
N VAL A 156 -24.59 6.31 26.88
CA VAL A 156 -23.94 6.95 28.02
C VAL A 156 -24.08 8.47 27.92
N ILE A 157 -24.69 9.05 28.96
CA ILE A 157 -24.72 10.48 29.26
C ILE A 157 -23.28 11.02 29.22
N GLY A 158 -22.94 11.80 28.18
CA GLY A 158 -21.61 12.39 28.01
C GLY A 158 -21.39 12.98 26.62
N GLY A 159 -21.78 14.25 26.41
CA GLY A 159 -21.72 14.97 25.14
C GLY A 159 -20.32 15.01 24.48
N GLY A 160 -20.18 14.34 23.33
CA GLY A 160 -18.97 14.41 22.51
C GLY A 160 -19.19 15.23 21.23
N VAL A 161 -18.52 16.39 21.13
CA VAL A 161 -18.51 17.32 19.98
C VAL A 161 -17.46 16.88 18.97
N GLY A 162 -17.80 16.45 17.75
CA GLY A 162 -16.84 16.10 16.66
C GLY A 162 -16.87 14.63 16.15
N ARG A 163 -18.04 14.00 16.28
CA ARG A 163 -18.44 12.73 15.66
C ARG A 163 -18.00 12.60 14.19
N MET A 164 -17.38 11.51 13.73
CA MET A 164 -17.67 11.05 12.36
C MET A 164 -18.80 10.04 12.45
N GLY A 165 -20.01 10.57 12.71
CA GLY A 165 -21.22 9.79 12.91
C GLY A 165 -22.47 10.65 12.76
N HIS A 166 -23.48 10.08 12.12
CA HIS A 166 -24.84 10.58 11.97
C HIS A 166 -25.11 11.80 11.07
N GLY A 167 -24.12 12.47 10.46
CA GLY A 167 -24.33 13.25 9.22
C GLY A 167 -24.31 12.36 7.96
N GLY A 168 -24.56 11.09 8.18
CA GLY A 168 -24.14 9.99 7.35
C GLY A 168 -23.42 8.94 8.23
N VAL A 169 -23.99 7.74 8.29
CA VAL A 169 -23.53 6.50 8.95
C VAL A 169 -24.29 6.20 10.25
N HIS A 170 -25.49 5.60 10.12
CA HIS A 170 -25.78 4.41 10.91
C HIS A 170 -24.88 3.32 10.32
N GLY A 171 -23.91 2.84 11.10
CA GLY A 171 -23.12 1.68 10.70
C GLY A 171 -24.02 0.46 10.67
N ASP A 172 -23.68 -0.50 9.81
CA ASP A 172 -24.34 -1.80 9.63
C ASP A 172 -24.50 -2.63 10.93
N TYR A 173 -23.91 -2.19 12.05
CA TYR A 173 -24.01 -2.81 13.37
C TYR A 173 -23.93 -1.75 14.48
N SER A 174 -24.73 -1.95 15.54
CA SER A 174 -24.61 -1.18 16.79
C SER A 174 -23.17 -1.27 17.32
N HIS A 175 -22.46 -0.15 17.31
CA HIS A 175 -21.11 -0.07 17.84
C HIS A 175 -21.17 -0.11 19.38
N TYR A 176 -20.56 -1.15 19.96
CA TYR A 176 -20.56 -1.50 21.39
C TYR A 176 -20.44 -0.25 22.28
N ASN A 177 -21.45 0.00 23.12
CA ASN A 177 -21.50 1.07 24.13
C ASN A 177 -21.35 2.53 23.65
N GLY A 178 -21.61 2.86 22.38
CA GLY A 178 -21.70 4.28 21.96
C GLY A 178 -20.38 5.04 21.96
N THR A 179 -19.26 4.33 21.98
CA THR A 179 -17.92 4.89 21.98
C THR A 179 -17.44 5.10 20.53
N GLY A 180 -17.67 6.30 19.99
CA GLY A 180 -17.51 6.55 18.55
C GLY A 180 -16.08 6.89 18.12
N ALA A 181 -15.53 6.18 17.12
CA ALA A 181 -14.52 6.77 16.22
C ALA A 181 -14.93 6.60 14.76
N LEU A 182 -14.11 7.16 13.89
CA LEU A 182 -14.17 7.07 12.44
C LEU A 182 -14.24 5.59 11.98
N ASN A 183 -15.35 5.23 11.35
CA ASN A 183 -15.54 3.95 10.65
C ASN A 183 -14.57 3.87 9.45
N ILE A 184 -14.17 2.67 9.01
CA ILE A 184 -13.30 2.48 7.83
C ILE A 184 -13.87 3.14 6.57
N ILE A 185 -15.19 3.13 6.41
CA ILE A 185 -15.89 3.84 5.34
C ILE A 185 -15.57 5.34 5.39
N ASN A 186 -15.55 5.92 6.59
CA ASN A 186 -15.34 7.35 6.81
C ASN A 186 -13.86 7.78 6.73
N ALA A 187 -12.91 6.82 6.72
CA ALA A 187 -11.50 7.11 6.51
C ALA A 187 -11.20 7.69 5.13
N HIS A 188 -12.08 7.49 4.15
CA HIS A 188 -11.95 8.07 2.81
C HIS A 188 -12.22 9.58 2.78
N ALA A 189 -12.90 10.15 3.78
CA ALA A 189 -13.28 11.56 3.79
C ALA A 189 -12.06 12.49 3.93
N LEU A 190 -11.07 12.10 4.74
CA LEU A 190 -9.83 12.86 4.92
C LEU A 190 -9.03 12.98 3.60
N PRO A 191 -8.68 11.89 2.89
CA PRO A 191 -8.03 12.00 1.59
C PRO A 191 -8.91 12.66 0.53
N ALA A 192 -10.24 12.48 0.57
CA ALA A 192 -11.15 13.20 -0.32
C ALA A 192 -11.08 14.73 -0.13
N LEU A 193 -11.25 15.24 1.09
CA LEU A 193 -11.16 16.68 1.39
C LEU A 193 -9.78 17.24 1.06
N ALA A 194 -8.72 16.47 1.34
CA ALA A 194 -7.35 16.86 1.02
C ALA A 194 -7.15 17.04 -0.50
N LEU A 195 -7.59 16.07 -1.31
CA LEU A 195 -7.48 16.16 -2.76
C LEU A 195 -8.37 17.27 -3.33
N LEU A 196 -9.59 17.45 -2.80
CA LEU A 196 -10.49 18.54 -3.21
C LEU A 196 -9.88 19.92 -2.93
N LYS A 197 -9.25 20.11 -1.75
CA LYS A 197 -8.47 21.31 -1.44
C LYS A 197 -7.38 21.54 -2.47
N ASN A 198 -6.59 20.50 -2.78
CA ASN A 198 -5.50 20.56 -3.76
C ASN A 198 -6.00 20.78 -5.20
N ALA A 199 -7.27 20.46 -5.48
CA ALA A 199 -7.95 20.75 -6.74
C ALA A 199 -8.57 22.17 -6.81
N GLY A 200 -8.42 22.96 -5.74
CA GLY A 200 -8.85 24.36 -5.69
C GLY A 200 -10.24 24.59 -5.09
N ALA A 201 -10.81 23.63 -4.34
CA ALA A 201 -12.02 23.89 -3.56
C ALA A 201 -11.77 25.01 -2.53
N ASN A 202 -12.75 25.90 -2.34
CA ASN A 202 -12.70 26.95 -1.34
C ASN A 202 -12.97 26.36 0.06
N MET A 203 -11.91 26.14 0.82
CA MET A 203 -11.99 25.54 2.15
C MET A 203 -12.51 26.51 3.23
N SER A 204 -12.59 27.81 2.91
CA SER A 204 -13.17 28.83 3.78
C SER A 204 -14.68 28.97 3.61
N THR A 205 -15.32 28.22 2.70
CA THR A 205 -16.77 28.19 2.56
C THR A 205 -17.43 27.85 3.90
N ASN A 206 -18.26 28.77 4.39
CA ASN A 206 -19.13 28.53 5.53
C ASN A 206 -20.33 27.71 5.06
N LEU A 207 -20.58 26.59 5.71
CA LEU A 207 -21.58 25.60 5.32
C LEU A 207 -23.02 25.98 5.70
N GLY A 208 -23.31 27.28 5.86
CA GLY A 208 -24.65 27.81 6.11
C GLY A 208 -25.09 27.72 7.58
N LEU A 209 -26.40 27.80 7.83
CA LEU A 209 -26.99 27.60 9.15
C LEU A 209 -27.71 26.25 9.14
N SER A 210 -27.21 25.30 9.93
CA SER A 210 -27.88 24.01 10.14
C SER A 210 -29.32 24.23 10.61
N VAL A 211 -30.27 23.77 9.79
CA VAL A 211 -31.70 23.70 10.14
C VAL A 211 -31.96 22.65 11.25
N ASN A 212 -30.95 21.84 11.61
CA ASN A 212 -31.00 20.91 12.74
C ASN A 212 -30.65 21.61 14.06
N ALA A 213 -31.57 22.46 14.51
CA ALA A 213 -31.47 23.17 15.76
C ALA A 213 -32.34 22.49 16.83
N PHE A 214 -31.86 21.40 17.44
CA PHE A 214 -32.46 20.88 18.68
C PHE A 214 -32.23 21.81 19.89
N THR A 215 -31.44 22.86 19.70
CA THR A 215 -31.69 24.16 20.32
C THR A 215 -31.18 25.17 19.31
N TYR A 216 -32.03 26.05 18.78
CA TYR A 216 -31.55 27.23 18.07
C TYR A 216 -30.65 28.00 19.02
N ASN A 217 -29.34 27.79 18.89
CA ASN A 217 -28.33 28.62 19.52
C ASN A 217 -27.89 29.63 18.45
N PRO A 218 -28.51 30.83 18.41
CA PRO A 218 -28.26 31.83 17.38
C PRO A 218 -26.80 32.30 17.27
N GLY A 219 -25.90 31.84 18.14
CA GLY A 219 -24.46 32.09 18.10
C GLY A 219 -23.58 30.98 17.52
N LEU A 220 -24.11 29.79 17.17
CA LEU A 220 -23.29 28.71 16.61
C LEU A 220 -23.10 28.88 15.10
N VAL A 221 -21.97 29.48 14.72
CA VAL A 221 -21.51 29.54 13.33
C VAL A 221 -21.14 28.13 12.86
N GLN A 222 -21.66 27.66 11.73
CA GLN A 222 -21.21 26.40 11.14
C GLN A 222 -19.71 26.52 10.81
N PRO A 223 -18.91 25.49 11.14
CA PRO A 223 -17.51 25.51 10.81
C PRO A 223 -17.34 25.52 9.28
N THR A 224 -16.30 26.19 8.82
CA THR A 224 -15.86 26.09 7.43
C THR A 224 -15.46 24.65 7.10
N ILE A 225 -15.34 24.34 5.81
CA ILE A 225 -14.83 23.03 5.35
C ILE A 225 -13.46 22.71 6.00
N GLU A 226 -12.57 23.70 6.10
CA GLU A 226 -11.27 23.53 6.78
C GLU A 226 -11.40 23.25 8.28
N GLN A 227 -12.31 23.95 8.96
CA GLN A 227 -12.57 23.69 10.38
C GLN A 227 -13.18 22.30 10.59
N LYS A 228 -14.06 21.83 9.68
CA LYS A 228 -14.57 20.44 9.69
C LYS A 228 -13.45 19.42 9.54
N PHE A 229 -12.52 19.64 8.61
CA PHE A 229 -11.34 18.78 8.47
C PHE A 229 -10.52 18.72 9.78
N ARG A 230 -10.24 19.88 10.40
CA ARG A 230 -9.52 19.95 11.68
C ARG A 230 -10.26 19.20 12.78
N ILE A 231 -11.57 19.39 12.92
CA ILE A 231 -12.39 18.68 13.91
C ILE A 231 -12.28 17.16 13.70
N CYS A 232 -12.42 16.68 12.46
CA CYS A 232 -12.26 15.27 12.14
C CYS A 232 -10.87 14.75 12.53
N TRP A 233 -9.81 15.52 12.25
CA TRP A 233 -8.44 15.14 12.61
C TRP A 233 -8.22 15.09 14.12
N ASP A 234 -8.73 16.05 14.89
CA ASP A 234 -8.62 16.03 16.35
C ASP A 234 -9.27 14.77 16.96
N TYR A 235 -10.33 14.27 16.33
CA TYR A 235 -10.94 12.98 16.67
C TYR A 235 -10.09 11.78 16.31
N VAL A 236 -9.49 11.79 15.12
CA VAL A 236 -8.52 10.76 14.74
C VAL A 236 -7.38 10.69 15.76
N LYS A 237 -6.89 11.84 16.23
CA LYS A 237 -5.85 11.88 17.27
C LYS A 237 -6.34 11.33 18.61
N ALA A 238 -7.54 11.69 19.04
CA ALA A 238 -8.15 11.13 20.26
C ALA A 238 -8.35 9.61 20.18
N ALA A 239 -8.63 9.08 18.97
CA ALA A 239 -8.74 7.66 18.70
C ALA A 239 -7.40 6.95 18.45
N THR A 240 -6.29 7.70 18.38
CA THR A 240 -4.95 7.13 18.17
C THR A 240 -4.40 6.58 19.48
N THR A 241 -4.06 5.30 19.49
CA THR A 241 -3.52 4.60 20.67
C THR A 241 -2.11 5.10 21.01
N THR A 242 -1.84 5.35 22.29
CA THR A 242 -0.53 5.82 22.80
C THR A 242 0.07 4.94 23.89
N SER A 243 -0.34 3.67 23.95
CA SER A 243 0.06 2.77 25.03
C SER A 243 1.53 2.33 24.97
N GLY A 244 2.27 2.70 23.91
CA GLY A 244 3.67 2.26 23.70
C GLY A 244 3.81 0.77 23.36
N GLY A 245 2.70 0.01 23.30
CA GLY A 245 2.69 -1.40 22.94
C GLY A 245 2.67 -1.66 21.44
N GLY A 246 2.41 -2.91 21.05
CA GLY A 246 2.37 -3.30 19.64
C GLY A 246 1.26 -2.60 18.83
N ASP A 247 0.24 -2.06 19.49
CA ASP A 247 -0.86 -1.32 18.84
C ASP A 247 -0.72 0.21 19.00
N ASP A 248 0.41 0.70 19.53
CA ASP A 248 0.74 2.12 19.56
C ASP A 248 0.67 2.71 18.13
N GLY A 249 -0.06 3.83 17.98
CA GLY A 249 -0.32 4.48 16.70
C GLY A 249 -1.57 4.03 15.94
N ASN A 250 -2.24 2.98 16.40
CA ASN A 250 -3.51 2.52 15.84
C ASN A 250 -4.62 3.58 15.98
N VAL A 251 -5.33 3.92 14.90
CA VAL A 251 -6.62 4.62 14.92
C VAL A 251 -7.77 3.61 15.16
N GLY A 252 -8.16 3.50 16.43
CA GLY A 252 -9.18 2.57 16.91
C GLY A 252 -10.58 3.19 16.97
N TYR A 253 -11.51 2.50 17.63
CA TYR A 253 -12.74 3.14 18.10
C TYR A 253 -12.45 3.89 19.40
N VAL A 254 -13.12 5.02 19.67
CA VAL A 254 -12.92 5.72 20.96
C VAL A 254 -13.29 4.71 22.06
N GLY A 255 -12.53 4.65 23.14
CA GLY A 255 -12.76 3.69 24.23
C GLY A 255 -12.46 2.22 23.93
N THR A 256 -12.24 1.81 22.67
CA THR A 256 -11.86 0.44 22.28
C THR A 256 -10.57 0.45 21.46
N GLN A 257 -9.49 0.07 22.13
CA GLN A 257 -8.16 -0.01 21.56
C GLN A 257 -7.96 -1.42 20.98
N SER A 258 -7.42 -1.52 19.76
CA SER A 258 -7.20 -2.73 18.95
C SER A 258 -8.37 -3.16 18.03
N GLY A 259 -8.01 -3.91 16.99
CA GLY A 259 -8.92 -4.42 15.96
C GLY A 259 -8.19 -4.72 14.64
N TRP A 260 -8.78 -5.52 13.77
CA TRP A 260 -8.24 -5.74 12.42
C TRP A 260 -8.53 -4.55 11.49
N ASP A 261 -9.70 -3.93 11.64
CA ASP A 261 -10.15 -2.82 10.79
C ASP A 261 -9.39 -1.51 10.99
N SER A 262 -8.72 -1.35 12.13
CA SER A 262 -7.83 -0.21 12.31
C SER A 262 -6.66 -0.19 11.34
N ALA A 263 -6.26 -1.34 10.80
CA ALA A 263 -5.20 -1.43 9.81
C ALA A 263 -5.59 -0.80 8.46
N GLY A 264 -6.88 -0.66 8.15
CA GLY A 264 -7.34 0.12 7.00
C GLY A 264 -7.61 1.59 7.33
N ARG A 265 -8.19 1.87 8.51
CA ARG A 265 -8.47 3.24 8.96
C ARG A 265 -7.23 4.09 9.13
N THR A 266 -6.24 3.54 9.84
CA THR A 266 -5.01 4.26 10.20
C THR A 266 -4.29 4.82 8.97
N PRO A 267 -3.98 4.02 7.92
CA PRO A 267 -3.35 4.56 6.73
C PRO A 267 -4.25 5.55 5.97
N GLY A 268 -5.58 5.36 5.92
CA GLY A 268 -6.47 6.34 5.28
C GLY A 268 -6.42 7.71 5.95
N CYS A 269 -6.45 7.75 7.29
CA CYS A 269 -6.30 8.98 8.06
C CYS A 269 -4.92 9.62 7.87
N PHE A 270 -3.87 8.82 7.95
CA PHE A 270 -2.48 9.27 7.74
C PHE A 270 -2.29 9.85 6.34
N ALA A 271 -2.78 9.17 5.29
CA ALA A 271 -2.74 9.66 3.92
C ALA A 271 -3.47 11.00 3.79
N GLY A 272 -4.69 11.09 4.33
CA GLY A 272 -5.49 12.31 4.27
C GLY A 272 -4.82 13.51 4.96
N TRP A 273 -4.19 13.31 6.11
CA TRP A 273 -3.43 14.36 6.80
C TRP A 273 -2.26 14.87 5.96
N ASN A 274 -1.44 13.96 5.41
CA ASN A 274 -0.28 14.33 4.60
C ASN A 274 -0.69 14.98 3.28
N LEU A 275 -1.74 14.49 2.62
CA LEU A 275 -2.28 15.09 1.40
C LEU A 275 -2.82 16.50 1.63
N TYR A 276 -3.43 16.77 2.80
CA TYR A 276 -4.06 18.05 3.07
C TYR A 276 -3.02 19.16 3.24
N GLY A 277 -1.85 18.85 3.83
CA GLY A 277 -0.78 19.81 4.07
C GLY A 277 -1.20 20.92 5.04
N MET A 278 -1.99 20.60 6.07
CA MET A 278 -2.36 21.55 7.12
C MET A 278 -1.14 21.84 8.01
N ALA A 279 -1.01 23.07 8.52
CA ALA A 279 0.02 23.37 9.52
C ALA A 279 -0.14 22.49 10.77
N ALA A 280 0.91 21.74 11.09
CA ALA A 280 0.94 20.78 12.19
C ALA A 280 1.39 21.44 13.50
N ASN A 281 0.74 21.10 14.61
CA ASN A 281 1.30 21.30 15.95
C ASN A 281 2.08 20.06 16.42
N ALA A 282 2.71 20.13 17.60
CA ALA A 282 3.53 19.04 18.13
C ALA A 282 2.76 17.73 18.33
N ASP A 283 1.48 17.80 18.74
CA ASP A 283 0.63 16.61 18.91
C ASP A 283 0.28 16.01 17.55
N ASP A 284 -0.05 16.83 16.54
CA ASP A 284 -0.30 16.38 15.16
C ASP A 284 0.88 15.59 14.61
N THR A 285 2.09 16.15 14.71
CA THR A 285 3.34 15.50 14.27
C THR A 285 3.57 14.18 15.01
N THR A 286 3.36 14.18 16.33
CA THR A 286 3.53 12.97 17.16
C THR A 286 2.55 11.87 16.76
N ARG A 287 1.27 12.21 16.54
CA ARG A 287 0.24 11.23 16.17
C ARG A 287 0.47 10.70 14.76
N ALA A 288 0.80 11.55 13.80
CA ALA A 288 1.11 11.14 12.43
C ALA A 288 2.31 10.18 12.37
N ALA A 289 3.38 10.45 13.12
CA ALA A 289 4.55 9.56 13.21
C ALA A 289 4.16 8.19 13.79
N LYS A 290 3.41 8.15 14.90
CA LYS A 290 2.92 6.90 15.48
C LYS A 290 2.03 6.13 14.51
N GLN A 291 1.16 6.80 13.77
CA GLN A 291 0.30 6.17 12.76
C GLN A 291 1.12 5.54 11.62
N ALA A 292 2.17 6.22 11.14
CA ALA A 292 3.11 5.68 10.15
C ALA A 292 3.85 4.43 10.69
N ASP A 293 4.32 4.50 11.94
CA ASP A 293 4.99 3.38 12.61
C ASP A 293 4.04 2.18 12.81
N TYR A 294 2.80 2.42 13.21
CA TYR A 294 1.79 1.36 13.32
C TYR A 294 1.53 0.70 11.97
N PHE A 295 1.23 1.52 10.96
CA PHE A 295 0.94 1.08 9.60
C PHE A 295 2.05 0.17 9.07
N THR A 296 3.30 0.58 9.29
CA THR A 296 4.49 -0.17 8.87
C THR A 296 4.69 -1.45 9.69
N ARG A 297 4.73 -1.38 11.02
CA ARG A 297 4.98 -2.54 11.90
C ARG A 297 3.87 -3.58 11.86
N ARG A 298 2.63 -3.17 11.56
CA ARG A 298 1.44 -4.04 11.51
C ARG A 298 0.98 -4.30 10.08
N TRP A 299 1.89 -4.27 9.10
CA TRP A 299 1.59 -4.49 7.68
C TRP A 299 0.71 -5.73 7.40
N TYR A 300 0.86 -6.81 8.18
CA TYR A 300 0.12 -8.06 7.99
C TYR A 300 -1.37 -7.93 8.36
N ARG A 301 -1.72 -6.97 9.22
CA ARG A 301 -3.12 -6.77 9.67
C ARG A 301 -4.02 -6.25 8.57
N GLN A 302 -3.46 -5.65 7.52
CA GLN A 302 -4.28 -5.23 6.37
C GLN A 302 -5.04 -6.42 5.76
N GLN A 303 -4.52 -7.65 5.85
CA GLN A 303 -5.18 -8.90 5.38
C GLN A 303 -6.49 -9.25 6.09
N HIS A 304 -6.73 -8.61 7.23
CA HIS A 304 -7.83 -8.95 8.12
C HIS A 304 -8.87 -7.83 8.23
N ALA A 305 -8.70 -6.71 7.51
CA ALA A 305 -9.69 -5.65 7.49
C ALA A 305 -11.02 -6.16 6.88
N HIS A 306 -12.14 -5.78 7.49
CA HIS A 306 -13.52 -6.13 7.11
C HIS A 306 -13.81 -5.79 5.64
N ALA A 307 -13.38 -4.61 5.21
CA ALA A 307 -13.30 -4.24 3.79
C ALA A 307 -11.84 -4.39 3.36
N TYR A 308 -11.40 -5.64 3.25
CA TYR A 308 -9.99 -6.01 3.01
C TYR A 308 -9.39 -5.18 1.89
N THR A 309 -10.16 -4.95 0.84
CA THR A 309 -9.66 -4.42 -0.43
C THR A 309 -9.72 -2.90 -0.48
N LEU A 310 -10.91 -2.32 -0.58
CA LEU A 310 -11.10 -0.86 -0.66
C LEU A 310 -10.74 -0.11 0.64
N GLY A 311 -10.83 -0.77 1.80
CA GLY A 311 -10.42 -0.18 3.09
C GLY A 311 -9.01 -0.59 3.53
N GLY A 312 -8.68 -1.88 3.47
CA GLY A 312 -7.37 -2.38 3.89
C GLY A 312 -6.27 -2.07 2.89
N VAL A 313 -6.34 -2.63 1.69
CA VAL A 313 -5.29 -2.54 0.66
C VAL A 313 -5.21 -1.13 0.08
N VAL A 314 -6.33 -0.55 -0.37
CA VAL A 314 -6.32 0.72 -1.10
C VAL A 314 -5.92 1.89 -0.22
N LEU A 315 -6.46 2.03 1.00
CA LEU A 315 -6.04 3.09 1.93
C LEU A 315 -4.57 2.96 2.32
N SER A 316 -4.07 1.72 2.47
CA SER A 316 -2.64 1.45 2.64
C SER A 316 -1.82 1.95 1.45
N GLN A 317 -2.31 1.80 0.21
CA GLN A 317 -1.62 2.32 -0.97
C GLN A 317 -1.60 3.85 -0.98
N LEU A 318 -2.69 4.52 -0.60
CA LEU A 318 -2.75 5.99 -0.52
C LEU A 318 -1.74 6.55 0.50
N ALA A 319 -1.51 5.83 1.60
CA ALA A 319 -0.58 6.22 2.67
C ALA A 319 0.89 6.03 2.29
N MET A 320 1.17 5.06 1.42
CA MET A 320 2.51 4.56 1.17
C MET A 320 3.52 5.62 0.71
N PRO A 321 3.19 6.56 -0.21
CA PRO A 321 4.12 7.61 -0.64
C PRO A 321 4.56 8.60 0.45
N PHE A 322 3.91 8.58 1.61
CA PHE A 322 4.19 9.48 2.73
C PHE A 322 5.00 8.81 3.85
N LEU A 323 5.29 7.52 3.71
CA LEU A 323 6.24 6.82 4.59
C LEU A 323 7.66 7.28 4.32
N ASP A 324 8.54 7.15 5.32
CA ASP A 324 9.97 7.25 5.04
C ASP A 324 10.44 6.10 4.15
N ASP A 325 11.58 6.31 3.49
CA ASP A 325 12.17 5.36 2.54
C ASP A 325 12.30 3.93 3.08
N ARG A 326 12.61 3.74 4.37
CA ARG A 326 12.80 2.41 4.96
C ARG A 326 11.47 1.78 5.30
N GLN A 327 10.55 2.54 5.90
CA GLN A 327 9.19 2.13 6.20
C GLN A 327 8.46 1.70 4.92
N GLU A 328 8.57 2.51 3.86
CA GLU A 328 7.95 2.26 2.57
C GLU A 328 8.47 0.92 1.99
N ARG A 329 9.79 0.73 1.91
CA ARG A 329 10.39 -0.51 1.41
C ARG A 329 9.99 -1.73 2.25
N PHE A 330 10.04 -1.61 3.57
CA PHE A 330 9.66 -2.69 4.48
C PHE A 330 8.22 -3.14 4.26
N PHE A 331 7.30 -2.19 4.21
CA PHE A 331 5.90 -2.46 3.97
C PHE A 331 5.73 -3.13 2.60
N GLN A 332 6.34 -2.58 1.55
CA GLN A 332 6.21 -3.12 0.19
C GLN A 332 6.71 -4.56 0.05
N GLU A 333 7.89 -4.86 0.56
CA GLU A 333 8.45 -6.21 0.43
C GLU A 333 7.64 -7.26 1.17
N ASN A 334 7.10 -6.90 2.33
CA ASN A 334 6.24 -7.79 3.08
C ASN A 334 4.85 -7.96 2.45
N THR A 335 4.41 -6.99 1.64
CA THR A 335 3.08 -6.97 1.02
C THR A 335 3.08 -7.37 -0.45
N ARG A 336 4.26 -7.66 -1.00
CA ARG A 336 4.49 -8.07 -2.40
C ARG A 336 3.68 -9.25 -2.89
N LEU A 337 3.30 -10.12 -1.95
CA LEU A 337 2.53 -11.31 -2.25
C LEU A 337 1.12 -10.96 -2.72
N TYR A 338 0.54 -9.82 -2.33
CA TYR A 338 -0.83 -9.50 -2.72
C TYR A 338 -1.04 -9.35 -4.23
N PRO A 339 -0.29 -8.48 -4.95
CA PRO A 339 -0.40 -8.45 -6.40
C PRO A 339 0.04 -9.78 -7.03
N ALA A 340 1.04 -10.45 -6.46
CA ALA A 340 1.52 -11.72 -7.01
C ALA A 340 0.47 -12.84 -6.94
N LEU A 341 -0.30 -12.94 -5.85
CA LEU A 341 -1.34 -13.95 -5.65
C LEU A 341 -2.58 -13.68 -6.50
N ALA A 342 -2.83 -12.42 -6.86
CA ALA A 342 -3.92 -12.06 -7.76
C ALA A 342 -3.63 -12.47 -9.21
N ARG A 343 -2.37 -12.63 -9.61
CA ARG A 343 -1.99 -12.94 -11.00
C ARG A 343 -2.08 -14.44 -11.31
N LYS A 344 -2.76 -14.79 -12.40
CA LYS A 344 -2.83 -16.16 -12.94
C LYS A 344 -1.65 -16.47 -13.87
N PRO A 345 -1.42 -17.77 -14.19
CA PRO A 345 -0.35 -18.17 -15.12
C PRO A 345 -0.45 -17.51 -16.50
N ASP A 346 -1.66 -17.28 -17.00
CA ASP A 346 -1.94 -16.63 -18.28
C ASP A 346 -1.75 -15.09 -18.26
N GLY A 347 -1.39 -14.52 -17.11
CA GLY A 347 -1.21 -13.08 -16.92
C GLY A 347 -2.49 -12.31 -16.56
N SER A 348 -3.65 -12.95 -16.60
CA SER A 348 -4.90 -12.35 -16.10
C SER A 348 -4.92 -12.24 -14.58
N ILE A 349 -5.89 -11.50 -14.03
CA ILE A 349 -5.99 -11.24 -12.59
C ILE A 349 -7.28 -11.85 -12.04
N ALA A 350 -7.18 -12.45 -10.85
CA ALA A 350 -8.28 -13.02 -10.08
C ALA A 350 -8.38 -12.34 -8.71
N TYR A 351 -9.60 -12.36 -8.18
CA TYR A 351 -9.86 -11.92 -6.82
C TYR A 351 -9.12 -12.81 -5.81
N PHE A 352 -8.44 -12.15 -4.86
CA PHE A 352 -7.75 -12.78 -3.74
C PHE A 352 -8.36 -12.25 -2.44
N PRO A 353 -9.05 -13.07 -1.64
CA PRO A 353 -9.67 -12.63 -0.40
C PRO A 353 -8.65 -12.44 0.72
N GLY A 354 -8.98 -11.56 1.67
CA GLY A 354 -8.27 -11.44 2.94
C GLY A 354 -8.37 -12.71 3.79
N ARG A 355 -7.41 -12.94 4.69
CA ARG A 355 -7.21 -14.20 5.45
C ARG A 355 -8.41 -14.61 6.32
N GLN A 356 -9.28 -13.68 6.67
CA GLN A 356 -10.48 -13.92 7.48
C GLN A 356 -11.72 -13.21 6.90
N ASN A 357 -11.68 -12.84 5.62
CA ASN A 357 -12.80 -12.16 4.99
C ASN A 357 -13.87 -13.18 4.56
N ASN A 358 -14.92 -13.36 5.37
CA ASN A 358 -16.06 -14.25 5.13
C ASN A 358 -17.11 -13.67 4.16
N GLY A 359 -16.70 -12.96 3.10
CA GLY A 359 -17.61 -12.46 2.05
C GLY A 359 -17.84 -10.94 1.99
N GLY A 360 -17.09 -10.15 2.78
CA GLY A 360 -17.23 -8.69 2.90
C GLY A 360 -16.79 -7.86 1.70
N ASP A 361 -16.33 -8.47 0.60
CA ASP A 361 -16.05 -7.75 -0.66
C ASP A 361 -17.07 -8.07 -1.77
N SER A 362 -17.98 -9.03 -1.55
CA SER A 362 -18.88 -9.53 -2.60
C SER A 362 -19.84 -8.47 -3.16
N TYR A 363 -20.30 -7.55 -2.31
CA TYR A 363 -21.15 -6.42 -2.71
C TYR A 363 -20.41 -5.36 -3.55
N LEU A 364 -19.07 -5.45 -3.64
CA LEU A 364 -18.23 -4.58 -4.46
C LEU A 364 -17.94 -5.18 -5.86
N ASP A 365 -18.44 -6.38 -6.15
CA ASP A 365 -18.06 -7.21 -7.29
C ASP A 365 -16.57 -7.61 -7.23
N ASN A 366 -16.33 -8.87 -6.89
CA ASN A 366 -15.00 -9.46 -6.75
C ASN A 366 -14.09 -9.21 -7.98
N ALA A 367 -14.64 -9.18 -9.20
CA ALA A 367 -13.86 -8.91 -10.40
C ALA A 367 -13.37 -7.47 -10.43
N ASN A 368 -14.22 -6.50 -10.06
CA ASN A 368 -13.82 -5.09 -10.01
C ASN A 368 -12.79 -4.86 -8.90
N VAL A 369 -13.00 -5.50 -7.75
CA VAL A 369 -12.07 -5.48 -6.62
C VAL A 369 -10.69 -6.01 -7.01
N ALA A 370 -10.63 -7.11 -7.78
CA ALA A 370 -9.37 -7.66 -8.27
C ALA A 370 -8.60 -6.63 -9.12
N LEU A 371 -9.29 -5.93 -10.03
CA LEU A 371 -8.71 -4.88 -10.88
C LEU A 371 -8.20 -3.69 -10.07
N ILE A 372 -8.95 -3.27 -9.06
CA ILE A 372 -8.57 -2.13 -8.22
C ILE A 372 -7.32 -2.47 -7.39
N ASN A 373 -7.31 -3.63 -6.73
CA ASN A 373 -6.19 -4.03 -5.88
C ASN A 373 -4.89 -4.29 -6.66
N SER A 374 -4.98 -4.77 -7.90
CA SER A 374 -3.80 -4.96 -8.73
C SER A 374 -3.25 -3.65 -9.28
N ALA A 375 -4.13 -2.70 -9.61
CA ALA A 375 -3.73 -1.47 -10.28
C ALA A 375 -3.35 -0.34 -9.32
N MET A 376 -4.09 -0.16 -8.21
CA MET A 376 -3.87 0.95 -7.26
C MET A 376 -2.44 1.04 -6.71
N PRO A 377 -1.76 -0.08 -6.37
CA PRO A 377 -0.36 -0.02 -5.94
C PRO A 377 0.56 0.60 -6.99
N VAL A 378 0.29 0.43 -8.28
CA VAL A 378 1.08 1.06 -9.35
C VAL A 378 0.62 2.49 -9.56
N ALA A 379 -0.70 2.72 -9.65
CA ALA A 379 -1.33 4.02 -9.92
C ALA A 379 -0.82 5.15 -9.01
N ILE A 380 -0.75 4.89 -7.69
CA ILE A 380 -0.36 5.89 -6.70
C ILE A 380 1.15 6.18 -6.70
N ARG A 381 1.98 5.18 -7.06
CA ARG A 381 3.45 5.27 -6.92
C ARG A 381 4.17 5.63 -8.21
N THR A 382 3.47 5.78 -9.33
CA THR A 382 4.09 6.25 -10.59
C THR A 382 4.48 7.72 -10.56
N GLY A 383 3.98 8.50 -9.59
CA GLY A 383 4.09 9.97 -9.59
C GLY A 383 3.17 10.65 -10.60
N ASN A 384 2.31 9.90 -11.31
CA ASN A 384 1.43 10.44 -12.33
C ASN A 384 0.14 11.07 -11.78
N LEU A 385 -0.16 10.94 -10.49
CA LEU A 385 -1.35 11.51 -9.87
C LEU A 385 -0.98 12.75 -9.05
N PRO A 386 -1.62 13.92 -9.28
CA PRO A 386 -1.34 15.13 -8.51
C PRO A 386 -1.53 14.93 -7.00
N GLY A 387 -0.65 15.52 -6.20
CA GLY A 387 -0.68 15.46 -4.74
C GLY A 387 0.00 14.23 -4.12
N PHE A 388 0.27 13.18 -4.90
CA PHE A 388 1.07 12.05 -4.44
C PHE A 388 2.54 12.24 -4.79
N PRO A 389 3.48 12.14 -3.82
CA PRO A 389 4.91 12.20 -4.10
C PRO A 389 5.34 11.15 -5.12
N ALA A 390 6.15 11.57 -6.09
CA ALA A 390 6.88 10.64 -6.94
C ALA A 390 8.00 9.95 -6.12
N PRO A 391 8.38 8.71 -6.44
CA PRO A 391 9.56 8.10 -5.86
C PRO A 391 10.79 8.97 -6.10
N ASP A 392 11.67 9.08 -5.09
CA ASP A 392 12.94 9.80 -5.24
C ASP A 392 13.77 9.16 -6.38
N PRO A 393 14.08 9.88 -7.46
CA PRO A 393 14.84 9.34 -8.59
C PRO A 393 16.29 8.95 -8.23
N ALA A 394 16.84 9.51 -7.14
CA ALA A 394 18.17 9.17 -6.65
C ALA A 394 18.18 7.89 -5.79
N ARG A 395 17.01 7.43 -5.34
CA ARG A 395 16.85 6.25 -4.49
C ARG A 395 17.49 5.02 -5.12
N ILE A 396 18.20 4.27 -4.29
CA ILE A 396 18.77 2.96 -4.61
C ILE A 396 18.29 1.90 -3.63
N HIS A 397 18.34 0.64 -4.06
CA HIS A 397 17.93 -0.51 -3.27
C HIS A 397 19.04 -1.55 -3.26
N ALA A 398 19.14 -2.31 -2.16
CA ALA A 398 20.00 -3.48 -2.08
C ALA A 398 19.12 -4.74 -2.03
N TRP A 399 19.27 -5.60 -3.02
CA TRP A 399 18.54 -6.86 -3.13
C TRP A 399 19.49 -8.05 -3.00
N MET A 400 19.39 -8.78 -1.91
CA MET A 400 20.11 -10.05 -1.74
C MET A 400 19.46 -11.15 -2.59
N ARG A 401 20.19 -11.61 -3.61
CA ARG A 401 19.82 -12.75 -4.47
C ARG A 401 20.04 -14.07 -3.72
N SER A 402 21.15 -14.16 -2.99
CA SER A 402 21.55 -15.33 -2.21
C SER A 402 22.39 -14.88 -1.01
N PRO A 403 22.24 -15.49 0.17
CA PRO A 403 21.28 -16.54 0.52
C PRO A 403 19.85 -16.00 0.66
N ILE A 404 18.86 -16.88 0.85
CA ILE A 404 17.49 -16.44 1.11
C ILE A 404 17.47 -15.52 2.34
N ASN A 405 16.80 -14.39 2.17
CA ASN A 405 16.53 -13.46 3.24
C ASN A 405 15.03 -13.18 3.38
N SER A 406 14.65 -12.68 4.55
CA SER A 406 13.32 -12.15 4.84
C SER A 406 13.44 -10.83 5.59
N TRP A 407 12.35 -10.08 5.66
CA TRP A 407 12.34 -8.79 6.38
C TRP A 407 11.29 -8.84 7.50
N PRO A 408 11.54 -9.60 8.59
CA PRO A 408 10.54 -9.87 9.61
C PRO A 408 10.26 -8.66 10.52
N ALA A 409 11.21 -7.73 10.62
CA ALA A 409 11.13 -6.52 11.42
C ALA A 409 11.83 -5.36 10.69
N ILE A 410 11.44 -4.12 10.96
CA ILE A 410 11.94 -2.95 10.21
C ILE A 410 13.43 -2.72 10.43
N GLU A 411 13.97 -3.15 11.58
CA GLU A 411 15.33 -2.87 12.04
C GLU A 411 16.39 -3.56 11.19
N ALA A 412 16.12 -4.77 10.67
CA ALA A 412 17.05 -5.52 9.84
C ALA A 412 16.37 -6.63 9.03
N ARG A 413 16.99 -6.99 7.91
CA ARG A 413 16.66 -8.21 7.17
C ARG A 413 17.27 -9.42 7.86
N ARG A 414 16.53 -10.52 7.93
CA ARG A 414 17.04 -11.79 8.45
C ARG A 414 17.60 -12.64 7.32
N VAL A 415 18.83 -13.09 7.46
CA VAL A 415 19.51 -14.02 6.52
C VAL A 415 19.85 -15.29 7.29
N VAL A 416 19.46 -16.45 6.78
CA VAL A 416 19.76 -17.73 7.43
C VAL A 416 20.94 -18.38 6.73
N LEU A 417 22.02 -18.61 7.49
CA LEU A 417 23.28 -19.18 7.01
C LEU A 417 23.50 -20.54 7.69
N THR A 418 23.31 -21.65 6.98
CA THR A 418 23.49 -23.00 7.53
C THR A 418 24.52 -23.80 6.74
N GLY A 419 25.15 -24.79 7.38
CA GLY A 419 26.14 -25.66 6.72
C GLY A 419 27.59 -25.16 6.81
N GLY A 420 27.88 -24.19 7.69
CA GLY A 420 29.26 -23.76 7.93
C GLY A 420 29.36 -22.34 8.48
N LEU A 421 30.60 -21.86 8.57
CA LEU A 421 30.94 -20.53 9.07
C LEU A 421 31.44 -19.56 7.99
N SER A 422 31.41 -19.97 6.72
CA SER A 422 31.78 -19.13 5.58
C SER A 422 30.70 -19.21 4.51
N HIS A 423 30.22 -18.05 4.07
CA HIS A 423 29.08 -17.93 3.16
C HIS A 423 29.29 -16.76 2.20
N SER A 424 28.88 -16.91 0.95
CA SER A 424 28.76 -15.78 0.01
C SER A 424 27.46 -15.03 0.28
N LEU A 425 27.51 -13.71 0.10
CA LEU A 425 26.36 -12.80 0.07
C LEU A 425 26.36 -12.15 -1.31
N ASP A 426 25.39 -12.52 -2.14
CA ASP A 426 25.24 -12.04 -3.51
C ASP A 426 24.08 -11.04 -3.58
N LEU A 427 24.36 -9.80 -3.97
CA LEU A 427 23.43 -8.67 -3.98
C LEU A 427 23.41 -7.94 -5.33
N ASP A 428 22.21 -7.51 -5.73
CA ASP A 428 22.04 -6.47 -6.74
C ASP A 428 21.82 -5.13 -6.05
N ILE A 429 22.51 -4.10 -6.53
CA ILE A 429 22.11 -2.73 -6.25
C ILE A 429 21.26 -2.26 -7.43
N THR A 430 20.04 -1.81 -7.17
CA THR A 430 19.14 -1.34 -8.23
C THR A 430 18.81 0.14 -8.04
N ASP A 431 18.50 0.82 -9.14
CA ASP A 431 17.85 2.13 -9.08
C ASP A 431 16.37 2.02 -8.64
N VAL A 432 15.71 3.16 -8.52
CA VAL A 432 14.29 3.26 -8.19
C VAL A 432 13.37 2.56 -9.21
N ASN A 433 13.88 2.30 -10.43
CA ASN A 433 13.22 1.58 -11.51
C ASN A 433 13.72 0.13 -11.63
N GLY A 434 14.43 -0.40 -10.63
CA GLY A 434 14.73 -1.82 -10.53
C GLY A 434 15.80 -2.28 -11.51
N THR A 435 16.41 -1.36 -12.24
CA THR A 435 17.54 -1.63 -13.12
C THR A 435 18.74 -1.92 -12.24
N VAL A 436 19.38 -3.07 -12.44
CA VAL A 436 20.63 -3.40 -11.78
C VAL A 436 21.70 -2.40 -12.22
N LEU A 437 22.32 -1.76 -11.24
CA LEU A 437 23.34 -0.74 -11.44
C LEU A 437 24.71 -1.39 -11.56
N ALA A 438 25.53 -0.90 -12.49
CA ALA A 438 26.92 -1.34 -12.61
C ALA A 438 27.71 -0.93 -11.35
N PRO A 439 28.60 -1.79 -10.81
CA PRO A 439 29.36 -1.50 -9.60
C PRO A 439 30.15 -0.18 -9.61
N ALA A 440 30.59 0.28 -10.78
CA ALA A 440 31.30 1.55 -10.92
C ALA A 440 30.44 2.81 -10.65
N THR A 441 29.11 2.65 -10.52
CA THR A 441 28.16 3.77 -10.38
C THR A 441 27.77 4.08 -8.93
N TYR A 442 28.25 3.30 -7.97
CA TYR A 442 28.02 3.46 -6.54
C TYR A 442 29.24 3.00 -5.74
N SER A 443 29.32 3.36 -4.46
CA SER A 443 30.24 2.74 -3.51
C SER A 443 29.47 1.87 -2.52
N ALA A 444 30.08 0.78 -2.08
CA ALA A 444 29.52 -0.12 -1.06
C ALA A 444 30.51 -0.24 0.12
N ASN A 445 30.00 -0.45 1.32
CA ASN A 445 30.80 -0.70 2.50
C ASN A 445 30.06 -1.59 3.49
N TRP A 446 30.61 -2.78 3.75
CA TRP A 446 30.13 -3.71 4.77
C TRP A 446 30.82 -3.47 6.10
N THR A 447 30.01 -3.40 7.17
CA THR A 447 30.52 -3.28 8.54
C THR A 447 29.89 -4.29 9.48
N HIS A 448 30.70 -4.80 10.41
CA HIS A 448 30.19 -5.52 11.56
C HIS A 448 29.59 -4.52 12.56
N VAL A 449 28.42 -4.83 13.11
CA VAL A 449 27.73 -3.99 14.10
C VAL A 449 27.69 -4.67 15.46
N SER A 450 27.24 -5.92 15.52
CA SER A 450 27.21 -6.69 16.76
C SER A 450 27.16 -8.20 16.50
N GLY A 451 27.45 -9.00 17.51
CA GLY A 451 27.34 -10.45 17.46
C GLY A 451 28.35 -11.15 18.37
N PRO A 452 28.36 -12.48 18.41
CA PRO A 452 29.26 -13.27 19.26
C PRO A 452 30.76 -13.10 18.94
N SER A 453 31.11 -12.60 17.76
CA SER A 453 32.48 -12.34 17.31
C SER A 453 32.48 -11.29 16.20
N VAL A 454 33.67 -10.85 15.78
CA VAL A 454 33.81 -10.03 14.57
C VAL A 454 33.43 -10.86 13.34
N VAL A 455 32.75 -10.23 12.37
CA VAL A 455 32.51 -10.79 11.04
C VAL A 455 33.61 -10.31 10.11
N THR A 456 34.29 -11.24 9.45
CA THR A 456 35.31 -10.92 8.43
C THR A 456 34.66 -10.92 7.05
N PHE A 457 34.83 -9.85 6.29
CA PHE A 457 34.30 -9.71 4.94
C PHE A 457 35.38 -9.97 3.89
N GLY A 458 35.08 -10.78 2.87
CA GLY A 458 36.01 -11.04 1.77
C GLY A 458 36.23 -9.83 0.85
N SER A 459 35.17 -9.08 0.58
CA SER A 459 35.21 -7.85 -0.23
C SER A 459 34.31 -6.79 0.38
N PRO A 460 34.73 -6.11 1.46
CA PRO A 460 33.88 -5.18 2.18
C PRO A 460 33.47 -3.96 1.35
N ALA A 461 34.24 -3.59 0.32
CA ALA A 461 33.98 -2.45 -0.54
C ALA A 461 33.07 -2.75 -1.75
N LEU A 462 32.59 -3.99 -1.88
CA LEU A 462 31.68 -4.43 -2.94
C LEU A 462 30.32 -4.80 -2.34
N ALA A 463 29.26 -4.72 -3.16
CA ALA A 463 27.94 -5.17 -2.74
C ALA A 463 27.96 -6.70 -2.52
N ASP A 464 28.37 -7.45 -3.54
CA ASP A 464 28.71 -8.86 -3.44
C ASP A 464 29.92 -9.04 -2.51
N THR A 465 29.81 -9.94 -1.53
CA THR A 465 30.90 -10.22 -0.59
C THR A 465 30.83 -11.64 -0.06
N SER A 466 31.80 -12.05 0.73
CA SER A 466 31.69 -13.25 1.56
C SER A 466 31.82 -12.86 3.03
N VAL A 467 31.21 -13.64 3.90
CA VAL A 467 31.35 -13.50 5.35
C VAL A 467 32.00 -14.75 5.91
N THR A 468 32.97 -14.56 6.80
CA THR A 468 33.59 -15.63 7.59
C THR A 468 33.47 -15.29 9.07
N LEU A 469 33.00 -16.27 9.85
CA LEU A 469 32.71 -16.15 11.28
C LEU A 469 33.50 -17.22 12.06
N SER A 470 33.71 -17.02 13.36
CA SER A 470 34.43 -17.99 14.20
C SER A 470 33.51 -18.96 14.94
N GLN A 471 32.21 -18.67 15.02
CA GLN A 471 31.22 -19.50 15.70
C GLN A 471 29.80 -19.25 15.17
N ALA A 472 28.90 -20.18 15.48
CA ALA A 472 27.47 -20.02 15.22
C ALA A 472 26.86 -18.91 16.12
N GLY A 473 25.77 -18.32 15.66
CA GLY A 473 25.06 -17.29 16.41
C GLY A 473 24.37 -16.26 15.51
N THR A 474 23.80 -15.22 16.11
CA THR A 474 23.16 -14.13 15.37
C THR A 474 24.07 -12.91 15.34
N TYR A 475 24.36 -12.39 14.15
CA TYR A 475 25.24 -11.25 13.93
C TYR A 475 24.49 -10.13 13.22
N ARG A 476 24.62 -8.89 13.71
CA ARG A 476 24.19 -7.70 12.98
C ARG A 476 25.35 -7.19 12.14
N VAL A 477 25.11 -7.04 10.84
CA VAL A 477 25.99 -6.35 9.89
C VAL A 477 25.22 -5.22 9.21
N ASN A 478 25.93 -4.25 8.64
CA ASN A 478 25.33 -3.18 7.85
C ASN A 478 26.03 -3.06 6.50
N LEU A 479 25.24 -3.05 5.43
CA LEU A 479 25.69 -2.61 4.12
C LEU A 479 25.33 -1.13 3.96
N GLN A 480 26.32 -0.28 3.81
CA GLN A 480 26.13 1.09 3.34
C GLN A 480 26.39 1.15 1.83
N VAL A 481 25.47 1.75 1.07
CA VAL A 481 25.64 2.01 -0.36
C VAL A 481 25.41 3.48 -0.63
N THR A 482 26.33 4.12 -1.34
CA THR A 482 26.22 5.54 -1.67
C THR A 482 26.21 5.74 -3.18
N ARG A 483 25.23 6.51 -3.68
CA ARG A 483 25.12 6.93 -5.08
C ARG A 483 24.80 8.43 -5.14
N GLY A 484 25.77 9.23 -5.57
CA GLY A 484 25.64 10.68 -5.50
C GLY A 484 25.43 11.14 -4.05
N ALA A 485 24.35 11.88 -3.80
CA ALA A 485 23.98 12.32 -2.44
C ALA A 485 23.15 11.29 -1.65
N TYR A 486 22.66 10.24 -2.30
CA TYR A 486 21.81 9.24 -1.64
C TYR A 486 22.67 8.20 -0.91
N VAL A 487 22.37 7.96 0.37
CA VAL A 487 23.04 6.97 1.21
C VAL A 487 22.02 5.95 1.72
N LEU A 488 22.11 4.72 1.22
CA LEU A 488 21.37 3.57 1.71
C LEU A 488 22.14 2.93 2.88
N ASN A 489 21.46 2.72 4.01
CA ASN A 489 21.96 1.84 5.07
C ASN A 489 21.01 0.64 5.19
N GLU A 490 21.56 -0.55 4.97
CA GLU A 490 20.82 -1.81 4.95
C GLU A 490 21.39 -2.79 5.99
N PRO A 491 20.80 -2.84 7.20
CA PRO A 491 21.18 -3.80 8.23
C PRO A 491 20.66 -5.22 7.95
N TYR A 492 21.50 -6.21 8.20
CA TYR A 492 21.18 -7.63 8.12
C TYR A 492 21.49 -8.33 9.45
N ASP A 493 20.55 -9.14 9.94
CA ASP A 493 20.72 -10.14 10.99
C ASP A 493 21.06 -11.49 10.34
N LEU A 494 22.34 -11.84 10.36
CA LEU A 494 22.86 -13.12 9.91
C LEU A 494 22.67 -14.15 11.02
N VAL A 495 21.76 -15.11 10.82
CA VAL A 495 21.52 -16.23 11.74
C VAL A 495 22.34 -17.43 11.25
N VAL A 496 23.48 -17.65 11.89
CA VAL A 496 24.48 -18.65 11.49
C VAL A 496 24.34 -19.92 12.31
N SER A 497 24.26 -21.07 11.63
CA SER A 497 24.31 -22.39 12.25
C SER A 497 25.34 -23.30 11.57
N THR A 498 26.08 -24.04 12.39
CA THR A 498 26.97 -25.12 11.95
C THR A 498 26.27 -26.48 11.89
N THR A 499 25.01 -26.56 12.35
CA THR A 499 24.23 -27.80 12.27
C THR A 499 23.97 -28.15 10.81
N THR A 500 24.39 -29.34 10.38
CA THR A 500 23.88 -29.96 9.16
C THR A 500 22.39 -30.28 9.34
N PRO A 501 21.59 -30.29 8.26
CA PRO A 501 20.20 -30.75 8.31
C PRO A 501 20.10 -32.16 8.94
N PRO A 502 18.96 -32.53 9.56
CA PRO A 502 18.74 -33.89 10.05
C PRO A 502 19.03 -34.96 8.99
N ALA A 503 19.35 -36.19 9.43
CA ALA A 503 19.47 -37.34 8.54
C ALA A 503 18.12 -37.62 7.83
N ASP A 504 18.19 -38.25 6.65
CA ASP A 504 17.06 -38.62 5.78
C ASP A 504 16.23 -37.45 5.20
N VAL A 505 16.82 -36.27 5.08
CA VAL A 505 16.22 -35.11 4.40
C VAL A 505 16.57 -35.17 2.91
N ALA A 506 15.56 -35.35 2.05
CA ALA A 506 15.73 -35.26 0.60
C ALA A 506 16.32 -33.89 0.20
N PRO A 507 17.10 -33.81 -0.90
CA PRO A 507 17.69 -32.55 -1.32
C PRO A 507 16.62 -31.51 -1.64
N TYR A 508 16.77 -30.33 -1.07
CA TYR A 508 15.96 -29.16 -1.37
C TYR A 508 16.85 -27.96 -1.67
N LEU A 509 16.40 -27.13 -2.61
CA LEU A 509 17.11 -25.93 -3.01
C LEU A 509 16.83 -24.80 -2.02
N VAL A 510 17.91 -24.24 -1.48
CA VAL A 510 17.91 -22.99 -0.72
C VAL A 510 18.08 -21.81 -1.68
N ALA A 511 18.91 -21.92 -2.71
CA ALA A 511 19.01 -20.89 -3.75
C ALA A 511 19.23 -21.55 -5.11
N GLN A 512 18.48 -21.08 -6.11
CA GLN A 512 18.64 -21.50 -7.51
C GLN A 512 19.77 -20.71 -8.18
N PRO A 513 20.42 -21.27 -9.21
CA PRO A 513 21.31 -20.48 -10.08
C PRO A 513 20.55 -19.31 -10.71
N ALA A 514 21.22 -18.16 -10.83
CA ALA A 514 20.68 -17.00 -11.53
C ALA A 514 20.96 -17.07 -13.04
N ASP A 515 20.10 -16.44 -13.85
CA ASP A 515 20.35 -16.25 -15.28
C ASP A 515 21.60 -15.38 -15.48
N GLN A 516 22.37 -15.67 -16.53
CA GLN A 516 23.61 -14.96 -16.86
C GLN A 516 23.63 -14.60 -18.35
N THR A 517 24.08 -13.38 -18.66
CA THR A 517 24.39 -12.95 -20.03
C THR A 517 25.86 -12.56 -20.08
N VAL A 518 26.63 -13.19 -20.95
CA VAL A 518 28.08 -13.00 -21.07
C VAL A 518 28.50 -12.92 -22.54
N ASP A 519 29.57 -12.18 -22.83
CA ASP A 519 30.15 -12.09 -24.16
C ASP A 519 30.85 -13.39 -24.58
N GLN A 520 30.89 -13.64 -25.89
CA GLN A 520 31.61 -14.79 -26.45
C GLN A 520 33.10 -14.75 -26.08
N GLY A 521 33.65 -15.88 -25.64
CA GLY A 521 35.03 -16.03 -25.18
C GLY A 521 35.23 -15.77 -23.67
N SER A 522 34.23 -15.24 -22.96
CA SER A 522 34.27 -15.06 -21.51
C SER A 522 34.02 -16.38 -20.75
N SER A 523 34.30 -16.37 -19.44
CA SER A 523 33.90 -17.45 -18.52
C SER A 523 32.62 -17.08 -17.78
N VAL A 524 31.78 -18.06 -17.46
CA VAL A 524 30.57 -17.89 -16.64
C VAL A 524 30.49 -18.98 -15.58
N THR A 525 30.11 -18.60 -14.37
CA THR A 525 29.92 -19.55 -13.26
C THR A 525 28.47 -19.49 -12.76
N PHE A 526 27.82 -20.66 -12.78
CA PHE A 526 26.54 -20.88 -12.12
C PHE A 526 26.78 -21.50 -10.75
N THR A 527 26.10 -20.99 -9.72
CA THR A 527 26.19 -21.52 -8.36
C THR A 527 24.78 -21.69 -7.80
N LEU A 528 24.54 -22.80 -7.11
CA LEU A 528 23.31 -23.01 -6.34
C LEU A 528 23.63 -23.28 -4.87
N ASN A 529 22.62 -23.15 -4.01
CA ASN A 529 22.72 -23.58 -2.62
C ASN A 529 21.66 -24.66 -2.38
N ALA A 530 22.09 -25.87 -2.06
CA ALA A 530 21.20 -26.99 -1.76
C ALA A 530 21.51 -27.55 -0.38
N GLN A 531 20.46 -28.07 0.25
CA GLN A 531 20.55 -28.72 1.55
C GLN A 531 19.79 -30.02 1.53
N GLY A 532 20.12 -30.90 2.45
CA GLY A 532 19.64 -32.26 2.54
C GLY A 532 20.66 -33.09 3.28
N THR A 533 20.39 -34.38 3.41
CA THR A 533 21.39 -35.31 3.95
C THR A 533 22.55 -35.42 2.98
N ALA A 534 23.78 -35.28 3.48
CA ALA A 534 24.99 -35.40 2.68
C ALA A 534 25.36 -36.90 2.46
N PRO A 535 26.09 -37.25 1.38
CA PRO A 535 26.64 -36.34 0.36
C PRO A 535 25.59 -35.89 -0.67
N LEU A 536 25.57 -34.59 -0.97
CA LEU A 536 24.81 -34.08 -2.11
C LEU A 536 25.61 -34.30 -3.40
N ILE A 537 24.94 -34.87 -4.40
CA ILE A 537 25.46 -35.14 -5.74
C ILE A 537 24.73 -34.23 -6.73
N TYR A 538 25.49 -33.48 -7.51
CA TYR A 538 25.02 -32.45 -8.44
C TYR A 538 25.27 -32.88 -9.89
N GLN A 539 24.19 -33.06 -10.65
CA GLN A 539 24.26 -33.30 -12.09
C GLN A 539 23.78 -32.05 -12.83
N TRP A 540 24.74 -31.27 -13.32
CA TRP A 540 24.45 -30.13 -14.18
C TRP A 540 24.01 -30.59 -15.58
N ARG A 541 23.07 -29.87 -16.16
CA ARG A 541 22.50 -30.14 -17.48
C ARG A 541 22.34 -28.86 -18.27
N ARG A 542 22.42 -28.98 -19.60
CA ARG A 542 22.05 -27.95 -20.56
C ARG A 542 20.96 -28.49 -21.46
N ASN A 543 19.83 -27.78 -21.51
CA ASN A 543 18.65 -28.20 -22.27
C ASN A 543 18.23 -29.65 -21.94
N GLY A 544 18.33 -30.03 -20.66
CA GLY A 544 18.02 -31.39 -20.17
C GLY A 544 19.11 -32.45 -20.39
N VAL A 545 20.24 -32.11 -21.05
CA VAL A 545 21.35 -33.04 -21.31
C VAL A 545 22.50 -32.83 -20.33
N ALA A 546 23.01 -33.90 -19.73
CA ALA A 546 24.10 -33.86 -18.74
C ALA A 546 25.39 -33.22 -19.27
N LEU A 547 25.94 -32.29 -18.49
CA LEU A 547 27.25 -31.65 -18.71
C LEU A 547 28.30 -32.39 -17.90
N GLY A 548 28.70 -33.58 -18.38
CA GLY A 548 29.66 -34.43 -17.69
C GLY A 548 29.06 -35.26 -16.56
N LEU A 549 29.93 -35.82 -15.73
CA LEU A 549 29.56 -36.71 -14.62
C LEU A 549 28.99 -35.91 -13.43
N PRO A 550 28.14 -36.53 -12.58
CA PRO A 550 27.72 -35.91 -11.34
C PRO A 550 28.91 -35.55 -10.45
N THR A 551 28.82 -34.44 -9.74
CA THR A 551 29.91 -33.88 -8.92
C THR A 551 29.44 -33.60 -7.49
N THR A 552 30.36 -33.32 -6.57
CA THR A 552 30.02 -32.80 -5.23
C THR A 552 30.07 -31.26 -5.18
N SER A 553 30.36 -30.60 -6.30
CA SER A 553 30.43 -29.14 -6.42
C SER A 553 29.05 -28.56 -6.72
N PRO A 554 28.58 -27.58 -5.92
CA PRO A 554 27.35 -26.85 -6.21
C PRO A 554 27.54 -25.77 -7.27
N SER A 555 28.68 -25.74 -7.96
CA SER A 555 29.02 -24.77 -9.00
C SER A 555 29.38 -25.44 -10.33
N LEU A 556 28.94 -24.82 -11.42
CA LEU A 556 29.34 -25.12 -12.81
C LEU A 556 30.02 -23.89 -13.41
N THR A 557 31.27 -24.05 -13.83
CA THR A 557 32.00 -23.02 -14.59
C THR A 557 32.12 -23.46 -16.04
N LEU A 558 31.76 -22.56 -16.97
CA LEU A 558 31.97 -22.71 -18.40
C LEU A 558 33.00 -21.69 -18.83
N ASP A 559 34.17 -22.16 -19.26
CA ASP A 559 35.22 -21.30 -19.78
C ASP A 559 35.05 -21.09 -21.29
N SER A 560 35.45 -19.90 -21.78
CA SER A 560 35.47 -19.53 -23.19
C SER A 560 34.15 -19.85 -23.92
N VAL A 561 33.05 -19.29 -23.41
CA VAL A 561 31.70 -19.55 -23.91
C VAL A 561 31.54 -19.17 -25.38
N ALA A 562 30.88 -20.02 -26.16
CA ALA A 562 30.59 -19.80 -27.58
C ALA A 562 29.08 -19.59 -27.80
N ALA A 563 28.67 -19.20 -29.02
CA ALA A 563 27.25 -19.06 -29.35
C ALA A 563 26.44 -20.34 -29.05
N GLY A 564 27.05 -21.53 -29.23
CA GLY A 564 26.45 -22.82 -28.88
C GLY A 564 26.35 -23.13 -27.38
N SER A 565 26.88 -22.26 -26.51
CA SER A 565 26.72 -22.33 -25.05
C SER A 565 25.43 -21.66 -24.57
N ALA A 566 24.68 -20.97 -25.43
CA ALA A 566 23.37 -20.44 -25.07
C ALA A 566 22.36 -21.58 -24.81
N GLY A 567 21.56 -21.46 -23.76
CA GLY A 567 20.53 -22.44 -23.42
C GLY A 567 20.04 -22.34 -21.98
N THR A 568 19.11 -23.22 -21.63
CA THR A 568 18.63 -23.36 -20.25
C THR A 568 19.56 -24.32 -19.51
N TYR A 569 20.12 -23.84 -18.40
CA TYR A 569 20.93 -24.66 -17.50
C TYR A 569 20.10 -25.04 -16.28
N ASP A 570 20.19 -26.30 -15.88
CA ASP A 570 19.53 -26.81 -14.69
C ASP A 570 20.46 -27.80 -13.97
N CYS A 571 20.18 -28.07 -12.69
CA CYS A 571 20.94 -29.03 -11.91
C CYS A 571 19.98 -29.98 -11.18
N VAL A 572 20.21 -31.28 -11.35
CA VAL A 572 19.53 -32.33 -10.59
C VAL A 572 20.38 -32.66 -9.37
N ILE A 573 19.78 -32.63 -8.20
CA ILE A 573 20.46 -32.87 -6.92
C ILE A 573 19.90 -34.15 -6.32
N SER A 574 20.78 -35.07 -5.95
CA SER A 574 20.45 -36.32 -5.25
C SER A 574 21.32 -36.48 -4.00
N ASN A 575 20.91 -37.36 -3.09
CA ASN A 575 21.71 -37.78 -1.95
C ASN A 575 21.66 -39.29 -1.71
#